data_AF-A0A0P0W2M6-F1
#
_entry.id   AF-A0A0P0W2M6-F1
#
_cell.length_a   1.000
_cell.length_b   1.000
_cell.length_c   1.000
_cell.angle_alpha   90.00
_cell.angle_beta   90.00
_cell.angle_gamma   90.00
#
_symmetry.space_group_name_H-M   'P 1'
#
loop_
_entity.id
_entity.type
_entity.pdbx_description
1 polymer ?
#
loop_
_entity_poly.entity_id
_entity_poly.type
_entity_poly.pdbx_seq_one_letter_code
_entity_poly.pdbx_strand_id
1 'polypeptide(L)'
;YVLQILLKMLPKYYNHVKAYDNTLITKFFGVHRITLKPGRKVRFVVMGNMFCTELRIHRKYDLKGSTQGRSTKKQNINENTTLKDLDLSYVFHVDKPWREALFRQIATFLLLFFLNILLSSFMVLSILA
;
A
#
# COMPACT_ATOMS: atom_id res chain seq x y z
N TYR A 1 15.99 0.81 12.01
CA TYR A 1 15.94 -0.20 10.93
C TYR A 1 15.06 0.24 9.76
N VAL A 2 13.73 0.32 9.90
CA VAL A 2 12.80 0.70 8.81
C VAL A 2 13.18 2.01 8.12
N LEU A 3 13.52 3.05 8.88
CA LEU A 3 13.90 4.33 8.30
C LEU A 3 15.22 4.30 7.52
N GLN A 4 16.19 3.49 7.96
CA GLN A 4 17.45 3.34 7.23
C GLN A 4 17.24 2.61 5.90
N ILE A 5 16.32 1.63 5.87
CA ILE A 5 15.92 0.97 4.63
C ILE A 5 15.25 1.99 3.70
N LEU A 6 14.30 2.77 4.22
CA LEU A 6 13.62 3.82 3.45
C LEU A 6 14.61 4.82 2.83
N LEU A 7 15.61 5.26 3.58
CA LEU A 7 16.64 6.16 3.05
C LEU A 7 17.51 5.50 1.99
N LYS A 8 17.85 4.20 2.15
CA LYS A 8 18.63 3.44 1.16
C LYS A 8 17.86 3.19 -0.14
N MET A 9 16.53 3.07 -0.09
CA MET A 9 15.70 2.87 -1.29
C MET A 9 15.37 4.15 -2.05
N LEU A 10 15.52 5.33 -1.44
CA LEU A 10 15.10 6.62 -2.02
C LEU A 10 15.59 6.85 -3.47
N PRO A 11 16.86 6.58 -3.84
CA PRO A 11 17.31 6.80 -5.22
C PRO A 11 16.57 5.94 -6.25
N LYS A 12 16.32 4.66 -5.91
CA LYS A 12 15.59 3.74 -6.79
C LYS A 12 14.10 4.09 -6.85
N TYR A 13 13.51 4.45 -5.72
CA TYR A 13 12.15 4.96 -5.64
C TYR A 13 11.97 6.22 -6.50
N TYR A 14 12.88 7.19 -6.40
CA TYR A 14 12.83 8.43 -7.18
C TYR A 14 12.86 8.17 -8.68
N ASN A 15 13.79 7.32 -9.15
CA ASN A 15 13.88 6.96 -10.57
C ASN A 15 12.61 6.26 -11.06
N HIS A 16 12.02 5.39 -10.25
CA HIS A 16 10.78 4.71 -10.58
C HIS A 16 9.61 5.68 -10.69
N VAL A 17 9.39 6.51 -9.66
CA VAL A 17 8.27 7.49 -9.67
C VAL A 17 8.43 8.48 -10.82
N LYS A 18 9.66 8.89 -11.15
CA LYS A 18 9.95 9.76 -12.30
C LYS A 18 9.66 9.09 -13.64
N ALA A 19 9.89 7.79 -13.77
CA ALA A 19 9.66 7.04 -15.01
C ALA A 19 8.19 6.65 -15.21
N TYR A 20 7.42 6.55 -14.13
CA TYR A 20 6.04 6.03 -14.15
C TYR A 20 5.09 6.93 -13.34
N ASP A 21 4.52 7.94 -14.00
CA ASP A 21 3.62 8.94 -13.38
C ASP A 21 2.39 8.34 -12.67
N ASN A 22 1.87 7.22 -13.18
CA ASN A 22 0.71 6.51 -12.66
C ASN A 22 1.09 5.24 -11.87
N THR A 23 2.21 5.26 -11.15
CA THR A 23 2.61 4.10 -10.34
C THR A 23 1.66 3.83 -9.16
N LEU A 24 1.44 2.56 -8.85
CA LEU A 24 0.69 2.11 -7.66
C LEU A 24 1.48 2.28 -6.34
N ILE A 25 2.74 2.72 -6.40
CA ILE A 25 3.55 2.97 -5.20
C ILE A 25 3.01 4.19 -4.47
N THR A 26 2.80 4.04 -3.16
CA THR A 26 2.47 5.18 -2.30
C THR A 26 3.53 6.28 -2.43
N LYS A 27 3.08 7.49 -2.76
CA LYS A 27 3.94 8.66 -2.83
C LYS A 27 4.39 9.06 -1.42
N PHE A 28 5.70 9.05 -1.18
CA PHE A 28 6.29 9.61 0.04
C PHE A 28 6.53 11.10 -0.12
N PHE A 29 6.02 11.90 0.82
CA PHE A 29 6.19 13.35 0.83
C PHE A 29 7.29 13.81 1.78
N GLY A 30 7.59 13.03 2.82
CA GLY A 30 8.65 13.40 3.75
C GLY A 30 8.89 12.37 4.84
N VAL A 31 10.12 12.39 5.36
CA VAL A 31 10.53 11.62 6.53
C VAL A 31 10.85 12.62 7.64
N HIS A 32 10.17 12.50 8.77
CA HIS A 32 10.29 13.46 9.85
C HIS A 32 10.66 12.78 11.17
N ARG A 33 11.34 13.54 12.02
CA ARG A 33 11.65 13.18 13.40
C ARG A 33 11.29 14.34 14.31
N ILE A 34 10.41 14.09 15.26
CA ILE A 34 10.07 15.05 16.31
C ILE A 34 10.62 14.57 17.65
N THR A 35 10.99 15.52 18.51
CA THR A 35 11.41 15.26 19.89
C THR A 35 10.37 15.88 20.81
N LEU A 36 9.61 15.03 21.51
CA LEU A 36 8.63 15.43 22.51
C LEU A 36 9.35 15.60 23.84
N LYS A 37 9.02 16.63 24.63
CA LYS A 37 9.48 16.73 26.02
C LYS A 37 8.75 15.65 26.86
N PRO A 38 9.44 14.87 27.72
CA PRO A 38 10.82 15.02 28.21
C PRO A 38 11.84 14.08 27.51
N GLY A 39 11.96 14.11 26.18
CA GLY A 39 13.01 13.43 25.42
C GLY A 39 12.57 12.27 24.51
N ARG A 40 11.26 11.99 24.42
CA ARG A 40 10.74 10.93 23.53
C ARG A 40 10.90 11.35 22.07
N LYS A 41 11.65 10.56 21.30
CA LYS A 41 11.83 10.75 19.85
C LYS A 41 10.80 9.92 19.08
N VAL A 42 10.04 10.57 18.20
CA VAL A 42 9.09 9.90 17.29
C VAL A 42 9.56 10.14 15.86
N ARG A 43 9.57 9.08 15.06
CA ARG A 43 9.90 9.13 13.63
C ARG A 43 8.67 8.70 12.85
N PHE A 44 8.32 9.45 11.82
CA PHE A 44 7.17 9.15 10.99
C PHE A 44 7.43 9.53 9.54
N VAL A 45 6.63 8.96 8.65
CA VAL A 45 6.68 9.21 7.21
C VAL A 45 5.35 9.83 6.83
N VAL A 46 5.39 10.91 6.07
CA VAL A 46 4.22 11.51 5.45
C VAL A 46 4.10 10.92 4.06
N MET A 47 2.93 10.37 3.74
CA MET A 47 2.67 9.66 2.49
C MET A 47 1.26 9.95 1.97
N GLY A 48 1.06 9.78 0.66
CA GLY A 48 -0.23 10.00 0.01
C GLY A 48 -1.32 9.06 0.54
N ASN A 49 -2.50 9.62 0.82
CA ASN A 49 -3.66 8.84 1.23
C ASN A 49 -4.38 8.27 -0.01
N MET A 50 -4.34 6.94 -0.17
CA MET A 50 -5.02 6.24 -1.26
C MET A 50 -6.55 6.24 -1.13
N PHE A 51 -7.08 6.51 0.07
CA PHE A 51 -8.51 6.53 0.35
C PHE A 51 -9.10 7.95 0.30
N CYS A 52 -8.37 8.93 -0.25
CA CYS A 52 -8.88 10.28 -0.42
C CYS A 52 -9.80 10.32 -1.65
N THR A 53 -11.08 10.01 -1.43
CA THR A 53 -12.12 9.99 -2.45
C THR A 53 -13.40 10.57 -1.88
N GLU A 54 -14.22 11.20 -2.73
CA GLU A 54 -15.58 11.65 -2.39
C GLU A 54 -16.57 10.48 -2.34
N LEU A 55 -16.17 9.33 -2.91
CA LEU A 55 -16.97 8.12 -2.93
C LEU A 55 -16.91 7.39 -1.59
N ARG A 56 -18.04 6.85 -1.16
CA ARG A 56 -18.10 6.00 0.03
C ARG A 56 -17.34 4.69 -0.21
N ILE A 57 -16.48 4.34 0.74
CA ILE A 57 -15.76 3.07 0.76
C ILE A 57 -16.61 2.05 1.51
N HIS A 58 -17.18 1.07 0.81
CA HIS A 58 -18.01 0.05 1.44
C HIS A 58 -17.17 -1.02 2.12
N ARG A 59 -16.03 -1.38 1.52
CA ARG A 59 -15.13 -2.43 2.01
C ARG A 59 -13.67 -2.08 1.76
N LYS A 60 -12.80 -2.57 2.65
CA LYS A 60 -11.35 -2.43 2.54
C LYS A 60 -10.71 -3.79 2.63
N TYR A 61 -9.72 -4.05 1.78
CA TYR A 61 -8.96 -5.28 1.77
C TYR A 61 -7.46 -4.99 1.90
N ASP A 62 -6.78 -5.72 2.78
CA ASP A 62 -5.33 -5.91 2.75
C ASP A 62 -5.11 -7.24 2.04
N LEU A 63 -4.55 -7.24 0.83
CA LEU A 63 -4.28 -8.42 0.01
C LEU A 63 -2.77 -8.61 -0.13
N LYS A 64 -2.27 -9.82 0.15
CA LYS A 64 -0.82 -10.15 0.11
C LYS A 64 -0.51 -11.40 -0.70
N GLY A 65 -1.53 -12.15 -1.13
CA GLY A 65 -1.38 -13.38 -1.91
C GLY A 65 -0.98 -14.61 -1.08
N SER A 66 -0.99 -14.52 0.25
CA SER A 66 -0.71 -15.65 1.15
C SER A 66 -1.95 -16.07 1.93
N THR A 67 -1.88 -17.21 2.63
CA THR A 67 -3.02 -17.77 3.39
C THR A 67 -2.82 -17.68 4.91
N GLN A 68 -1.58 -17.82 5.39
CA GLN A 68 -1.27 -17.83 6.82
C GLN A 68 -1.61 -16.49 7.48
N GLY A 69 -2.56 -16.49 8.43
CA GLY A 69 -2.99 -15.28 9.15
C GLY A 69 -3.76 -14.27 8.29
N ARG A 70 -4.28 -14.70 7.12
CA ARG A 70 -4.97 -13.86 6.14
C ARG A 70 -6.50 -13.98 6.18
N SER A 71 -7.06 -14.22 7.36
CA SER A 71 -8.50 -14.05 7.65
C SER A 71 -8.70 -13.08 8.82
N THR A 72 -9.85 -12.42 8.85
CA THR A 72 -10.30 -11.56 9.95
C THR A 72 -11.11 -12.35 10.98
N LYS A 73 -11.13 -11.88 12.23
CA LYS A 73 -12.02 -12.46 13.24
C LYS A 73 -13.45 -12.08 12.84
N LYS A 74 -14.33 -13.08 12.70
CA LYS A 74 -15.73 -12.89 12.26
C LYS A 74 -16.60 -12.09 13.23
N GLN A 75 -16.11 -11.79 14.43
CA GLN A 75 -16.81 -10.98 15.41
C GLN A 75 -16.53 -9.49 15.14
N ASN A 76 -17.59 -8.68 15.05
CA ASN A 76 -17.52 -7.22 14.89
C ASN A 76 -16.98 -6.70 13.54
N ILE A 77 -17.27 -7.41 12.43
CA ILE A 77 -17.00 -6.86 11.10
C ILE A 77 -17.92 -5.65 10.87
N ASN A 78 -17.31 -4.50 10.61
CA ASN A 78 -17.98 -3.27 10.26
C ASN A 78 -17.28 -2.61 9.05
N GLU A 79 -17.82 -1.49 8.57
CA GLU A 79 -17.27 -0.76 7.41
C GLU A 79 -15.81 -0.28 7.61
N ASN A 80 -15.39 -0.12 8.86
CA ASN A 80 -14.03 0.27 9.19
C ASN A 80 -13.05 -0.91 9.21
N THR A 81 -13.55 -2.14 9.17
CA THR A 81 -12.75 -3.36 9.21
C THR A 81 -12.01 -3.55 7.88
N THR A 82 -10.70 -3.78 7.97
CA THR A 82 -9.88 -4.17 6.82
C THR A 82 -9.87 -5.70 6.73
N LEU A 83 -10.56 -6.22 5.73
CA LEU A 83 -10.64 -7.64 5.36
C LEU A 83 -9.31 -8.12 4.76
N LYS A 84 -9.11 -9.43 4.71
CA LYS A 84 -7.87 -10.04 4.19
C LYS A 84 -8.15 -11.04 3.07
N ASP A 85 -7.09 -11.68 2.54
CA ASP A 85 -7.15 -12.56 1.37
C ASP A 85 -8.22 -13.66 1.48
N LEU A 86 -8.35 -14.33 2.62
CA LEU A 86 -9.33 -15.42 2.81
C LEU A 86 -10.76 -14.93 3.06
N ASP A 87 -10.94 -13.62 3.27
CA ASP A 87 -12.25 -13.00 3.44
C ASP A 87 -12.78 -12.45 2.09
N LEU A 88 -11.96 -12.49 1.02
CA LEU A 88 -12.33 -12.01 -0.31
C LEU A 88 -13.14 -13.08 -1.05
N SER A 89 -14.47 -12.92 -1.06
CA SER A 89 -15.41 -13.79 -1.77
C SER A 89 -15.89 -13.24 -3.12
N TYR A 90 -15.23 -12.20 -3.64
CA TYR A 90 -15.66 -11.46 -4.82
C TYR A 90 -14.66 -11.55 -5.96
N VAL A 91 -15.19 -11.53 -7.19
CA VAL A 91 -14.42 -11.31 -8.41
C VAL A 91 -14.66 -9.89 -8.88
N PHE A 92 -13.59 -9.12 -9.03
CA PHE A 92 -13.67 -7.76 -9.55
C PHE A 92 -13.77 -7.77 -11.07
N HIS A 93 -14.90 -7.30 -11.60
CA HIS A 93 -15.08 -7.12 -13.02
C HIS A 93 -14.59 -5.73 -13.42
N VAL A 94 -13.47 -5.71 -14.14
CA VAL A 94 -12.84 -4.49 -14.66
C VAL A 94 -12.73 -4.63 -16.18
N ASP A 95 -13.14 -3.57 -16.88
CA ASP A 95 -13.05 -3.51 -18.34
C ASP A 95 -11.63 -3.80 -18.84
N LYS A 96 -11.55 -4.46 -19.99
CA LYS A 96 -10.30 -4.94 -20.58
C LYS A 96 -9.17 -3.88 -20.58
N PRO A 97 -9.34 -2.63 -21.06
CA PRO A 97 -8.25 -1.66 -21.09
C PRO A 97 -7.73 -1.31 -19.69
N TRP A 98 -8.62 -1.13 -18.72
CA TRP A 98 -8.27 -0.81 -17.33
C TRP A 98 -7.59 -1.98 -16.64
N ARG A 99 -8.08 -3.20 -16.89
CA ARG A 99 -7.48 -4.42 -16.38
C ARG A 99 -6.05 -4.59 -16.89
N GLU A 100 -5.82 -4.41 -18.19
CA GLU A 100 -4.48 -4.48 -18.79
C GLU A 100 -3.55 -3.40 -18.23
N ALA A 101 -4.04 -2.17 -18.08
CA ALA A 101 -3.28 -1.09 -17.47
C ALA A 101 -2.88 -1.42 -16.01
N LEU A 102 -3.82 -1.95 -15.23
CA LEU A 102 -3.58 -2.39 -13.85
C LEU A 102 -2.52 -3.49 -13.79
N PHE A 103 -2.62 -4.53 -14.62
CA PHE A 103 -1.63 -5.61 -14.65
C PHE A 103 -0.24 -5.12 -15.07
N ARG A 104 -0.16 -4.20 -16.03
CA ARG A 104 1.12 -3.56 -16.40
C ARG A 104 1.73 -2.83 -15.20
N GLN A 105 0.94 -2.04 -14.49
CA GLN A 105 1.43 -1.33 -13.29
C GLN A 105 1.87 -2.28 -12.17
N ILE A 106 1.13 -3.37 -11.93
CA ILE A 106 1.50 -4.39 -10.95
C ILE A 106 2.83 -5.05 -11.35
N ALA A 107 3.02 -5.39 -12.63
CA ALA A 107 4.28 -5.98 -13.10
C ALA A 107 5.47 -5.03 -12.88
N THR A 108 5.32 -3.76 -13.22
CA THR A 108 6.35 -2.73 -12.98
C THR A 108 6.63 -2.55 -11.49
N PHE A 109 5.60 -2.60 -10.64
CA PHE A 109 5.76 -2.56 -9.18
C PHE A 109 6.55 -3.77 -8.64
N LEU A 110 6.21 -4.98 -9.08
CA LEU A 110 6.89 -6.20 -8.65
C LEU A 110 8.37 -6.20 -9.04
N LEU A 111 8.71 -5.68 -10.22
CA LEU A 111 10.11 -5.49 -10.62
C LEU A 111 10.89 -4.64 -9.60
N LEU A 112 10.28 -3.58 -9.06
CA LEU A 112 10.88 -2.77 -8.02
C LEU A 112 10.96 -3.51 -6.67
N PHE A 113 9.97 -4.34 -6.36
CA PHE A 113 9.94 -5.16 -5.14
C PHE A 113 11.08 -6.20 -5.11
N PHE A 114 11.31 -6.90 -6.23
CA PHE A 114 12.44 -7.83 -6.41
C PHE A 114 13.81 -7.14 -6.29
N LEU A 115 13.86 -5.81 -6.46
CA LEU A 115 15.08 -4.99 -6.31
C LEU A 115 15.33 -4.49 -4.86
N ASN A 116 14.69 -5.12 -3.86
CA ASN A 116 14.88 -4.94 -2.39
C ASN A 116 14.28 -3.66 -1.76
N ILE A 117 13.13 -3.19 -2.24
CA ILE A 117 12.63 -1.86 -1.84
C ILE A 117 11.42 -1.85 -0.89
N LEU A 118 10.53 -2.84 -0.90
CA LEU A 118 9.35 -2.79 -0.02
C LEU A 118 9.34 -3.94 0.99
N LEU A 119 9.16 -3.58 2.26
CA LEU A 119 8.60 -4.50 3.25
C LEU A 119 7.21 -4.88 2.73
N SER A 120 6.99 -6.18 2.52
CA SER A 120 5.80 -6.88 2.00
C SER A 120 4.46 -6.58 2.71
N SER A 121 4.41 -5.57 3.58
CA SER A 121 3.27 -5.26 4.43
C SER A 121 2.67 -3.86 4.25
N PHE A 122 3.22 -3.01 3.39
CA PHE A 122 2.71 -1.64 3.22
C PHE A 122 1.78 -1.43 2.03
N MET A 123 1.61 -2.42 1.14
CA MET A 123 0.67 -2.27 0.04
C MET A 123 -0.71 -2.79 0.44
N VAL A 124 -1.49 -1.92 1.10
CA VAL A 124 -2.95 -2.12 1.19
C VAL A 124 -3.48 -1.85 -0.22
N LEU A 125 -3.64 -2.92 -1.01
CA LEU A 125 -4.33 -2.83 -2.29
C LEU A 125 -5.80 -2.49 -2.00
N SER A 126 -6.06 -1.21 -1.98
CA SER A 126 -7.36 -0.63 -1.69
C SER A 126 -8.22 -0.77 -2.94
N ILE A 127 -8.75 -1.97 -3.19
CA ILE A 127 -9.76 -2.13 -4.22
C ILE A 127 -11.04 -1.51 -3.66
N LEU A 128 -11.31 -0.28 -4.10
CA LEU A 128 -12.60 0.38 -3.90
C LEU A 128 -13.64 -0.35 -4.74
N ALA A 129 -14.61 -0.95 -4.06
CA ALA A 129 -15.92 -1.30 -4.60
C ALA A 129 -16.98 -0.73 -3.63
#